data_AF-A0A7S0FHU3-F1
#
_entry.id   AF-A0A7S0FHU3-F1
#
_cell.length_a   1.000
_cell.length_b   1.000
_cell.length_c   1.000
_cell.angle_alpha   90.00
_cell.angle_beta   90.00
_cell.angle_gamma   90.00
#
_symmetry.space_group_name_H-M   'P 1'
#
loop_
_entity.id
_entity.type
_entity.pdbx_description
1 polymer ?
#
loop_
_entity_poly.entity_id
_entity_poly.type
_entity_poly.pdbx_seq_one_letter_code
_entity_poly.pdbx_strand_id
1 'polypeptide(L)'
;AFWTMFTVGDGAFTPRTAIGRVFTMGLAGWSVLHILTRVLPVMIDELLGKGLGHGNYRPRSWSLGGHVVVFGTPTARMLWDFLQEVYHANHFSGIAAFDREAPDIVVLVPDERTLTHFRRFLGRKESIIFRERVIALLGDAFSGEDLQRVALGQARRAIVLPNLSTADVVVDDNA
;
A
#
# COMPACT_ATOMS: atom_id res chain seq x y z
N ALA A 1 -23.67 -0.79 26.34
CA ALA A 1 -22.44 -0.01 26.13
C ALA A 1 -22.06 0.06 24.65
N PHE A 2 -21.86 -1.08 23.97
CA PHE A 2 -21.52 -1.14 22.53
C PHE A 2 -22.44 -0.26 21.65
N TRP A 3 -23.77 -0.45 21.73
CA TRP A 3 -24.74 0.35 20.97
C TRP A 3 -24.77 1.84 21.32
N THR A 4 -24.40 2.20 22.55
CA THR A 4 -24.33 3.60 23.01
C THR A 4 -23.07 4.28 22.51
N MET A 5 -21.95 3.56 22.42
CA MET A 5 -20.68 4.08 21.91
C MET A 5 -20.76 4.48 20.43
N PHE A 6 -21.56 3.77 19.63
CA PHE A 6 -21.79 4.06 18.21
C PHE A 6 -23.02 4.93 17.95
N THR A 7 -23.59 5.57 18.96
CA THR A 7 -24.77 6.47 18.84
C THR A 7 -26.04 5.81 18.27
N VAL A 8 -26.11 4.47 18.21
CA VAL A 8 -27.27 3.73 17.67
C VAL A 8 -28.43 3.77 18.64
N GLY A 9 -28.15 3.60 19.94
CA GLY A 9 -29.14 3.77 21.01
C GLY A 9 -30.30 2.76 20.97
N ASP A 10 -30.00 1.46 21.11
CA ASP A 10 -31.05 0.48 21.34
C ASP A 10 -31.62 0.65 22.76
N GLY A 11 -32.90 1.03 22.85
CA GLY A 11 -33.62 1.34 24.08
C GLY A 11 -33.81 0.14 25.02
N ALA A 12 -33.47 -1.06 24.57
CA ALA A 12 -33.59 -2.30 25.34
C ALA A 12 -32.77 -2.32 26.64
N PHE A 13 -31.64 -1.60 26.71
CA PHE A 13 -30.75 -1.56 27.89
C PHE A 13 -30.52 -0.13 28.40
N THR A 14 -31.61 0.55 28.78
CA THR A 14 -31.54 1.88 29.38
C THR A 14 -31.30 1.82 30.90
N PRO A 15 -30.26 2.48 31.44
CA PRO A 15 -30.04 2.50 32.88
C PRO A 15 -31.17 3.24 33.59
N ARG A 16 -31.81 2.56 34.53
CA ARG A 16 -32.93 3.10 35.32
C ARG A 16 -32.47 3.91 36.54
N THR A 17 -31.21 3.76 36.95
CA THR A 17 -30.63 4.48 38.09
C THR A 17 -30.07 5.84 37.67
N ALA A 18 -30.22 6.86 38.52
CA ALA A 18 -29.74 8.22 38.25
C ALA A 18 -28.21 8.24 37.98
N ILE A 19 -27.44 7.50 38.78
CA ILE A 19 -25.99 7.35 38.62
C ILE A 19 -25.65 6.70 37.26
N GLY A 20 -26.39 5.65 36.89
CA GLY A 20 -26.18 4.95 35.61
C GLY A 20 -26.47 5.85 34.41
N ARG A 21 -27.49 6.72 34.49
CA ARG A 21 -27.82 7.69 33.44
C ARG A 21 -26.69 8.70 33.22
N VAL A 22 -26.19 9.30 34.30
CA VAL A 22 -25.07 10.26 34.23
C VAL A 22 -23.81 9.60 33.66
N PHE A 23 -23.48 8.39 34.10
CA PHE A 23 -22.34 7.64 33.57
C PHE A 23 -22.49 7.35 32.07
N THR A 24 -23.67 6.91 31.61
CA THR A 24 -23.90 6.66 30.18
C THR A 24 -23.87 7.92 29.32
N MET A 25 -24.35 9.06 29.83
CA MET A 25 -24.25 10.34 29.14
C MET A 25 -22.78 10.79 28.99
N GLY A 26 -21.99 10.65 30.05
CA GLY A 26 -20.55 10.95 30.01
C GLY A 26 -19.79 10.04 29.04
N LEU A 27 -20.08 8.74 29.07
CA LEU A 27 -19.48 7.76 28.17
C LEU A 27 -19.81 8.03 26.70
N ALA A 28 -21.07 8.38 26.40
CA ALA A 28 -21.51 8.73 25.04
C ALA A 28 -20.83 10.01 24.53
N GLY A 29 -20.75 11.05 25.36
CA GLY A 29 -20.06 12.29 25.00
C GLY A 29 -18.57 12.05 24.74
N TRP A 30 -17.91 11.30 25.63
CA TRP A 30 -16.50 10.94 25.47
C TRP A 30 -16.25 10.09 24.22
N SER A 31 -17.09 9.08 23.95
CA SER A 31 -16.91 8.20 22.78
C SER A 31 -17.05 8.95 21.47
N VAL A 32 -18.03 9.85 21.34
CA VAL A 32 -18.20 10.67 20.13
C VAL A 32 -17.00 11.60 19.91
N LEU A 33 -16.55 12.30 20.95
CA LEU A 33 -15.37 13.17 20.88
C LEU A 33 -14.12 12.37 20.49
N HIS A 34 -13.92 11.21 21.09
CA HIS A 34 -12.76 10.35 20.82
C HIS A 34 -12.76 9.80 19.39
N ILE A 35 -13.90 9.29 18.91
CA ILE A 35 -14.04 8.76 17.55
C ILE A 35 -13.80 9.88 16.52
N LEU A 36 -14.43 11.04 16.70
CA LEU A 36 -14.36 12.13 15.73
C LEU A 36 -12.95 12.74 15.64
N THR A 37 -12.25 12.88 16.78
CA THR A 37 -10.95 13.58 16.83
C THR A 37 -9.74 12.69 16.63
N ARG A 38 -9.84 11.38 16.94
CA ARG A 38 -8.69 10.47 16.89
C ARG A 38 -8.84 9.35 15.87
N VAL A 39 -10.03 8.75 15.76
CA VAL A 39 -10.24 7.58 14.91
C VAL A 39 -10.57 7.98 13.48
N LEU A 40 -11.50 8.93 13.30
CA LEU A 40 -11.94 9.38 11.99
C LEU A 40 -10.80 9.93 11.12
N PRO A 41 -9.89 10.79 11.63
CA PRO A 41 -8.80 11.32 10.82
C PRO A 41 -7.86 10.23 10.34
N VAL A 42 -7.54 9.23 11.17
CA VAL A 42 -6.68 8.11 10.78
C VAL A 42 -7.35 7.26 9.70
N MET A 43 -8.63 6.94 9.86
CA MET A 43 -9.38 6.19 8.85
C MET A 43 -9.52 6.98 7.54
N ILE A 44 -9.79 8.27 7.63
CA ILE A 44 -9.89 9.17 6.46
C ILE A 44 -8.53 9.31 5.79
N ASP A 45 -7.45 9.46 6.54
CA ASP A 45 -6.10 9.56 5.99
C ASP A 45 -5.68 8.23 5.33
N GLU A 46 -6.11 7.08 5.85
CA GLU A 46 -5.90 5.77 5.20
C GLU A 46 -6.79 5.59 3.94
N LEU A 47 -8.06 6.02 3.99
CA LEU A 47 -8.99 6.03 2.84
C LEU A 47 -8.58 7.03 1.74
N LEU A 48 -8.11 8.21 2.11
CA LEU A 48 -7.57 9.25 1.23
C LEU A 48 -6.13 8.95 0.82
N GLY A 49 -5.52 7.91 1.40
CA GLY A 49 -4.18 7.46 1.09
C GLY A 49 -3.06 8.29 1.71
N LYS A 50 -3.25 9.26 2.60
CA LYS A 50 -2.10 9.98 3.21
C LYS A 50 -1.12 9.09 4.00
N GLY A 51 -1.46 7.84 4.31
CA GLY A 51 -0.50 6.77 4.67
C GLY A 51 0.19 6.10 3.46
N LEU A 52 0.34 6.82 2.35
CA LEU A 52 0.74 6.32 1.04
C LEU A 52 2.13 5.68 1.14
N GLY A 53 2.22 4.38 0.89
CA GLY A 53 3.48 3.68 0.70
C GLY A 53 4.33 3.44 1.95
N HIS A 54 3.87 3.81 3.14
CA HIS A 54 4.59 3.58 4.42
C HIS A 54 4.43 2.16 4.99
N GLY A 55 3.75 1.27 4.26
CA GLY A 55 3.56 -0.12 4.66
C GLY A 55 4.83 -0.96 4.52
N ASN A 56 4.74 -2.20 5.00
CA ASN A 56 5.79 -3.21 4.85
C ASN A 56 5.30 -4.29 3.90
N TYR A 57 6.13 -4.65 2.92
CA TYR A 57 5.87 -5.80 2.08
C TYR A 57 6.11 -7.08 2.88
N ARG A 58 5.21 -8.05 2.74
CA ARG A 58 5.36 -9.40 3.30
C ARG A 58 5.32 -10.40 2.16
N PRO A 59 6.42 -11.13 1.92
CA PRO A 59 6.47 -12.16 0.89
C PRO A 59 5.37 -13.19 1.10
N ARG A 60 4.67 -13.55 0.02
CA ARG A 60 3.65 -14.60 0.06
C ARG A 60 4.34 -15.97 0.04
N SER A 61 4.24 -16.71 1.15
CA SER A 61 4.85 -18.05 1.29
C SER A 61 4.41 -19.06 0.23
N TRP A 62 3.23 -18.89 -0.36
CA TRP A 62 2.68 -19.80 -1.37
C TRP A 62 3.03 -19.43 -2.83
N SER A 63 3.66 -18.26 -3.06
CA SER A 63 4.07 -17.84 -4.40
C SER A 63 5.41 -18.46 -4.75
N LEU A 64 5.43 -19.37 -5.73
CA LEU A 64 6.66 -19.95 -6.29
C LEU A 64 7.46 -18.90 -7.07
N GLY A 65 6.77 -17.87 -7.60
CA GLY A 65 7.39 -16.75 -8.31
C GLY A 65 8.31 -15.90 -7.45
N GLY A 66 8.08 -15.89 -6.13
CA GLY A 66 8.72 -14.98 -5.19
C GLY A 66 8.34 -13.52 -5.45
N HIS A 67 9.21 -12.60 -5.05
CA HIS A 67 9.06 -11.18 -5.39
C HIS A 67 10.32 -10.59 -5.99
N VAL A 68 10.14 -9.54 -6.78
CA VAL A 68 11.20 -8.73 -7.38
C VAL A 68 11.07 -7.32 -6.84
N VAL A 69 12.18 -6.77 -6.38
CA VAL A 69 12.24 -5.39 -5.91
C VAL A 69 12.78 -4.50 -7.02
N VAL A 70 12.08 -3.41 -7.29
CA VAL A 70 12.43 -2.42 -8.30
C VAL A 70 12.81 -1.11 -7.61
N PHE A 71 13.98 -0.60 -7.96
CA PHE A 71 14.58 0.64 -7.46
C PHE A 71 14.81 1.64 -8.60
N GLY A 72 15.22 2.86 -8.23
CA GLY A 72 15.53 3.94 -9.15
C GLY A 72 14.36 4.91 -9.33
N THR A 73 14.44 5.73 -10.39
CA THR A 73 13.41 6.73 -10.69
C THR A 73 12.74 6.46 -12.06
N PRO A 74 12.13 5.28 -12.26
CA PRO A 74 11.56 4.92 -13.55
C PRO A 74 10.43 5.87 -13.96
N THR A 75 10.42 6.23 -15.23
CA THR A 75 9.24 6.87 -15.82
C THR A 75 8.06 5.90 -15.86
N ALA A 76 6.83 6.42 -15.81
CA ALA A 76 5.63 5.60 -15.86
C ALA A 76 5.58 4.68 -17.11
N ARG A 77 6.13 5.15 -18.24
CA ARG A 77 6.22 4.38 -19.48
C ARG A 77 7.19 3.22 -19.37
N MET A 78 8.41 3.46 -18.88
CA MET A 78 9.39 2.38 -18.69
C MET A 78 8.86 1.30 -17.74
N LEU A 79 8.24 1.74 -16.63
CA LEU A 79 7.68 0.80 -15.67
C LEU A 79 6.51 0.02 -16.26
N TRP A 80 5.70 0.64 -17.11
CA TRP A 80 4.64 -0.07 -17.85
C TRP A 80 5.19 -1.14 -18.78
N ASP A 81 6.17 -0.78 -19.61
CA ASP A 81 6.78 -1.69 -20.57
C ASP A 81 7.45 -2.87 -19.84
N PHE A 82 8.11 -2.58 -18.71
CA PHE A 82 8.65 -3.60 -17.81
C PHE A 82 7.57 -4.53 -17.25
N LEU A 83 6.47 -3.98 -16.72
CA LEU A 83 5.38 -4.78 -16.16
C LEU A 83 4.69 -5.63 -17.23
N GLN A 84 4.51 -5.09 -18.43
CA GLN A 84 3.95 -5.84 -19.56
C GLN A 84 4.83 -7.02 -19.96
N GLU A 85 6.15 -6.83 -19.99
CA GLU A 85 7.10 -7.90 -20.29
C GLU A 85 7.11 -8.95 -19.18
N VAL A 86 7.23 -8.55 -17.91
CA VAL A 86 7.25 -9.48 -16.76
C VAL A 86 6.00 -10.36 -16.73
N TYR A 87 4.82 -9.77 -16.94
CA TYR A 87 3.55 -10.48 -16.89
C TYR A 87 3.07 -10.97 -18.27
N HIS A 88 3.94 -10.99 -19.27
CA HIS A 88 3.56 -11.43 -20.60
C HIS A 88 3.12 -12.90 -20.60
N ALA A 89 2.04 -13.22 -21.32
CA ALA A 89 1.43 -14.55 -21.32
C ALA A 89 2.40 -15.66 -21.78
N ASN A 90 3.38 -15.32 -22.62
CA ASN A 90 4.39 -16.27 -23.12
C ASN A 90 5.33 -16.81 -22.03
N HIS A 91 5.41 -16.16 -20.86
CA HIS A 91 6.24 -16.62 -19.76
C HIS A 91 5.58 -17.74 -18.94
N PHE A 92 4.28 -17.99 -19.13
CA PHE A 92 3.52 -18.89 -18.29
C PHE A 92 2.78 -19.93 -19.14
N SER A 93 2.82 -21.18 -18.70
CA SER A 93 2.20 -22.32 -19.40
C SER A 93 0.66 -22.34 -19.37
N GLY A 94 0.04 -21.31 -18.78
CA GLY A 94 -1.41 -21.12 -18.69
C GLY A 94 -1.81 -20.23 -17.51
N ILE A 95 -3.11 -19.97 -17.34
CA ILE A 95 -3.64 -19.07 -16.29
C ILE A 95 -3.36 -19.61 -14.89
N ALA A 96 -3.49 -20.92 -14.67
CA ALA A 96 -3.20 -21.54 -13.37
C ALA A 96 -1.69 -21.50 -13.02
N ALA A 97 -0.82 -21.54 -14.04
CA ALA A 97 0.62 -21.39 -13.86
C ALA A 97 0.98 -19.93 -13.56
N PHE A 98 0.37 -18.98 -14.28
CA PHE A 98 0.51 -17.55 -14.00
C PHE A 98 0.24 -17.25 -12.53
N ASP A 99 -0.85 -17.76 -11.96
CA ASP A 99 -1.19 -17.40 -10.59
C ASP A 99 -0.18 -17.85 -9.53
N ARG A 100 0.51 -18.97 -9.80
CA ARG A 100 1.50 -19.58 -8.90
C ARG A 100 2.92 -19.08 -9.14
N GLU A 101 3.27 -18.82 -10.39
CA GLU A 101 4.64 -18.55 -10.83
C GLU A 101 4.90 -17.06 -11.08
N ALA A 102 3.87 -16.24 -11.30
CA ALA A 102 4.03 -14.82 -11.53
C ALA A 102 4.56 -14.13 -10.25
N PRO A 103 5.69 -13.42 -10.33
CA PRO A 103 6.27 -12.77 -9.16
C PRO A 103 5.44 -11.56 -8.72
N ASP A 104 5.50 -11.26 -7.43
CA ASP A 104 5.07 -9.95 -6.92
C ASP A 104 6.14 -8.91 -7.27
N ILE A 105 5.73 -7.72 -7.69
CA ILE A 105 6.66 -6.61 -7.97
C ILE A 105 6.53 -5.57 -6.88
N VAL A 106 7.61 -5.31 -6.16
CA VAL A 106 7.67 -4.26 -5.13
C VAL A 106 8.48 -3.11 -5.68
N VAL A 107 7.84 -1.96 -5.89
CA VAL A 107 8.49 -0.75 -6.38
C VAL A 107 8.76 0.17 -5.21
N LEU A 108 10.03 0.47 -4.96
CA LEU A 108 10.43 1.46 -3.97
C LEU A 108 10.59 2.81 -4.66
N VAL A 109 9.85 3.80 -4.20
CA VAL A 109 9.79 5.14 -4.82
C VAL A 109 10.25 6.17 -3.78
N PRO A 110 11.21 7.06 -4.12
CA PRO A 110 11.75 8.02 -3.15
C PRO A 110 10.82 9.22 -2.88
N ASP A 111 9.84 9.48 -3.76
CA ASP A 111 8.99 10.67 -3.72
C ASP A 111 7.48 10.35 -3.70
N GLU A 112 6.74 11.04 -2.84
CA GLU A 112 5.29 10.88 -2.66
C GLU A 112 4.48 11.28 -3.89
N ARG A 113 4.94 12.30 -4.64
CA ARG A 113 4.22 12.72 -5.86
C ARG A 113 4.31 11.63 -6.90
N THR A 114 5.51 11.11 -7.11
CA THR A 114 5.79 10.01 -8.03
C THR A 114 5.00 8.76 -7.64
N LEU A 115 4.97 8.41 -6.35
CA LEU A 115 4.15 7.32 -5.83
C LEU A 115 2.66 7.52 -6.11
N THR A 116 2.16 8.74 -5.94
CA THR A 116 0.75 9.08 -6.21
C THR A 116 0.42 8.95 -7.69
N HIS A 117 1.28 9.46 -8.57
CA HIS A 117 1.14 9.31 -10.02
C HIS A 117 1.17 7.84 -10.42
N PHE A 118 2.08 7.06 -9.83
CA PHE A 118 2.22 5.64 -10.11
C PHE A 118 0.99 4.83 -9.65
N ARG A 119 0.44 5.11 -8.46
CA ARG A 119 -0.79 4.45 -8.00
C ARG A 119 -2.01 4.82 -8.84
N ARG A 120 -2.13 6.07 -9.29
CA ARG A 120 -3.17 6.47 -10.26
C ARG A 120 -3.01 5.72 -11.59
N PHE A 121 -1.77 5.48 -11.99
CA PHE A 121 -1.45 4.71 -13.19
C PHE A 121 -1.81 3.23 -13.03
N LEU A 122 -1.47 2.59 -11.90
CA LEU A 122 -1.86 1.22 -11.56
C LEU A 122 -3.37 1.04 -11.31
N GLY A 123 -4.08 2.13 -10.98
CA GLY A 123 -5.53 2.11 -10.76
C GLY A 123 -6.38 2.12 -12.03
N ARG A 124 -5.77 2.16 -13.22
CA ARG A 124 -6.48 2.14 -14.50
C ARG A 124 -7.13 0.77 -14.77
N LYS A 125 -8.12 0.72 -15.65
CA LYS A 125 -8.83 -0.53 -15.96
C LYS A 125 -7.95 -1.51 -16.73
N GLU A 126 -6.99 -1.00 -17.50
CA GLU A 126 -6.05 -1.83 -18.25
C GLU A 126 -5.02 -2.53 -17.36
N SER A 127 -4.89 -2.10 -16.09
CA SER A 127 -3.88 -2.59 -15.14
C SER A 127 -4.45 -3.50 -14.04
N ILE A 128 -5.61 -4.14 -14.27
CA ILE A 128 -6.23 -5.04 -13.28
C ILE A 128 -5.25 -6.13 -12.81
N ILE A 129 -4.49 -6.72 -13.75
CA ILE A 129 -3.48 -7.75 -13.44
C ILE A 129 -2.38 -7.19 -12.52
N PHE A 130 -1.99 -5.93 -12.72
CA PHE A 130 -0.94 -5.28 -11.95
C PHE A 130 -1.41 -4.89 -10.55
N ARG A 131 -2.70 -4.59 -10.37
CA ARG A 131 -3.24 -4.05 -9.10
C ARG A 131 -3.06 -4.99 -7.90
N GLU A 132 -3.10 -6.30 -8.12
CA GLU A 132 -3.00 -7.29 -7.04
C GLU A 132 -1.57 -7.78 -6.75
N ARG A 133 -0.63 -7.50 -7.67
CA ARG A 133 0.74 -8.03 -7.63
C ARG A 133 1.82 -6.96 -7.59
N VAL A 134 1.50 -5.73 -7.99
CA VAL A 134 2.43 -4.59 -7.96
C VAL A 134 2.16 -3.73 -6.73
N ILE A 135 3.16 -3.60 -5.88
CA ILE A 135 3.08 -2.92 -4.59
C ILE A 135 4.08 -1.77 -4.60
N ALA A 136 3.55 -0.55 -4.51
CA ALA A 136 4.37 0.65 -4.48
C ALA A 136 4.52 1.16 -3.06
N LEU A 137 5.77 1.27 -2.60
CA LEU A 137 6.16 1.74 -1.27
C LEU A 137 6.99 3.01 -1.40
N LEU A 138 6.81 3.92 -0.44
CA LEU A 138 7.65 5.10 -0.28
C LEU A 138 8.90 4.69 0.52
N GLY A 139 10.06 5.06 0.02
CA GLY A 139 11.32 4.86 0.72
C GLY A 139 12.54 5.04 -0.19
N ASP A 140 13.70 4.98 0.43
CA ASP A 140 14.99 5.18 -0.23
C ASP A 140 15.72 3.84 -0.40
N ALA A 141 16.33 3.63 -1.58
CA ALA A 141 17.10 2.42 -1.88
C ALA A 141 18.38 2.31 -1.03
N PHE A 142 18.85 3.41 -0.45
CA PHE A 142 20.02 3.44 0.44
C PHE A 142 19.68 3.26 1.91
N SER A 143 18.40 3.37 2.28
CA SER A 143 17.93 3.22 3.66
C SER A 143 17.81 1.74 4.01
N GLY A 144 18.65 1.26 4.93
CA GLY A 144 18.60 -0.12 5.40
C GLY A 144 17.24 -0.52 6.00
N GLU A 145 16.50 0.44 6.57
CA GLU A 145 15.14 0.23 7.06
C GLU A 145 14.17 -0.03 5.90
N ASP A 146 14.22 0.80 4.86
CA ASP A 146 13.35 0.63 3.68
C ASP A 146 13.66 -0.65 2.91
N LEU A 147 14.93 -1.04 2.85
CA LEU A 147 15.36 -2.33 2.29
C LEU A 147 14.80 -3.53 3.07
N GLN A 148 14.66 -3.42 4.40
CA GLN A 148 13.97 -4.43 5.20
C GLN A 148 12.46 -4.40 4.97
N ARG A 149 11.86 -3.22 4.81
CA ARG A 149 10.42 -3.05 4.55
C ARG A 149 9.99 -3.67 3.22
N VAL A 150 10.85 -3.65 2.20
CA VAL A 150 10.61 -4.35 0.91
C VAL A 150 11.02 -5.83 0.93
N ALA A 151 11.49 -6.35 2.08
CA ALA A 151 12.02 -7.69 2.23
C ALA A 151 13.13 -8.02 1.20
N LEU A 152 14.06 -7.10 0.96
CA LEU A 152 15.10 -7.25 -0.07
C LEU A 152 15.92 -8.54 0.10
N GLY A 153 16.25 -8.92 1.34
CA GLY A 153 17.03 -10.13 1.62
C GLY A 153 16.33 -11.45 1.22
N GLN A 154 15.02 -11.42 0.99
CA GLN A 154 14.22 -12.56 0.52
C GLN A 154 13.79 -12.40 -0.95
N ALA A 155 14.14 -11.27 -1.59
CA ALA A 155 13.78 -11.00 -2.96
C ALA A 155 14.51 -11.95 -3.90
N ARG A 156 13.79 -12.42 -4.92
CA ARG A 156 14.38 -13.26 -5.96
C ARG A 156 15.35 -12.45 -6.81
N ARG A 157 15.01 -11.19 -7.09
CA ARG A 157 15.82 -10.25 -7.87
C ARG A 157 15.61 -8.83 -7.37
N ALA A 158 16.66 -8.04 -7.53
CA ALA A 158 16.65 -6.58 -7.43
C ALA A 158 16.91 -6.02 -8.83
N ILE A 159 16.09 -5.06 -9.26
CA ILE A 159 16.20 -4.40 -10.56
C ILE A 159 16.26 -2.90 -10.32
N VAL A 160 17.20 -2.22 -10.96
CA VAL A 160 17.28 -0.76 -10.95
C VAL A 160 16.81 -0.28 -12.31
N LEU A 161 15.81 0.59 -12.33
CA LEU A 161 15.28 1.19 -13.54
C LEU A 161 15.69 2.67 -13.62
N PRO A 162 16.44 3.08 -14.66
CA PRO A 162 16.92 4.45 -14.79
C PRO A 162 15.83 5.39 -15.30
N ASN A 163 16.06 6.69 -15.12
CA ASN A 163 15.22 7.72 -15.69
C ASN A 163 15.74 8.16 -17.06
N LEU A 164 15.28 7.51 -18.13
CA LEU A 164 15.64 7.87 -19.51
C LEU A 164 15.16 9.27 -19.96
N SER A 165 14.37 9.97 -19.12
CA SER A 165 13.90 11.33 -19.41
C SER A 165 14.60 12.42 -18.59
N THR A 166 15.60 12.05 -17.79
CA THR A 166 16.38 13.03 -17.02
C THR A 166 17.16 13.95 -17.96
N ALA A 167 17.22 15.24 -17.60
CA ALA A 167 18.04 16.22 -18.32
C ALA A 167 19.54 16.05 -17.99
N ASP A 168 19.85 15.46 -16.84
CA ASP A 168 21.21 15.23 -16.36
C ASP A 168 21.43 13.75 -16.09
N VAL A 169 22.03 13.08 -17.06
CA VAL A 169 22.27 11.62 -17.06
C VAL A 169 23.31 11.24 -16.01
N VAL A 170 24.28 12.12 -15.76
CA VAL A 170 25.39 11.85 -14.82
C VAL A 170 24.89 11.84 -13.38
N VAL A 171 23.91 12.68 -13.05
CA VAL A 171 23.31 12.69 -11.71
C VAL A 171 22.47 11.43 -11.48
N ASP A 172 21.75 10.93 -12.49
CA ASP A 172 20.93 9.71 -12.39
C ASP A 172 21.79 8.43 -12.28
N ASP A 173 22.93 8.38 -12.98
CA ASP A 173 23.88 7.25 -12.90
C ASP A 173 24.62 7.15 -11.55
N ASN A 174 24.72 8.27 -10.82
CA ASN A 174 25.38 8.34 -9.51
C ASN A 174 24.40 8.25 -8.33
N ALA A 175 23.09 8.24 -8.60
CA ALA A 175 22.00 8.12 -7.63
C ALA A 175 21.58 6.66 -7.40
#